data_AF-A0A378KBW8-F1
#
_entry.id   AF-A0A378KBW8-F1
#
_cell.length_a   1.000
_cell.length_b   1.000
_cell.length_c   1.000
_cell.angle_alpha   90.00
_cell.angle_beta   90.00
_cell.angle_gamma   90.00
#
_symmetry.space_group_name_H-M   'P 1'
#
loop_
_entity.id
_entity.type
_entity.pdbx_description
1 polymer ?
#
loop_
_entity_poly.entity_id
_entity_poly.type
_entity_poly.pdbx_seq_one_letter_code
_entity_poly.pdbx_strand_id
1 'polypeptide(L)'
;MHSCIRSLFFVVLACTSHTLFALEIRANNISLDTCLYKPEIQKEHSTELQAIVRAEQEERENFERKTEVEFEVLLQHDLERRQRIGAIFAEGCLQSASDFAAAALVYQHGDIPDHYYQAFLWTKRAVELGDITQNTL
;
A
#
# COMPACT_ATOMS: atom_id res chain seq x y z
N MET A 1 -56.40 -43.73 33.22
CA MET A 1 -55.37 -44.53 32.53
C MET A 1 -54.96 -43.80 31.26
N HIS A 2 -53.64 -43.55 31.15
CA HIS A 2 -52.78 -43.24 30.00
C HIS A 2 -53.32 -43.03 28.57
N SER A 3 -52.59 -42.13 27.88
CA SER A 3 -52.28 -42.03 26.43
C SER A 3 -53.27 -41.31 25.50
N CYS A 4 -52.89 -40.16 24.89
CA CYS A 4 -52.13 -40.00 23.61
C CYS A 4 -52.97 -40.44 22.39
N ILE A 5 -53.10 -39.75 21.25
CA ILE A 5 -52.20 -38.85 20.52
C ILE A 5 -52.96 -38.31 19.28
N ARG A 6 -52.63 -37.07 18.84
CA ARG A 6 -52.69 -36.47 17.47
C ARG A 6 -53.96 -36.62 16.61
N SER A 7 -54.44 -35.51 16.03
CA SER A 7 -53.89 -35.01 14.77
C SER A 7 -54.51 -33.66 14.36
N LEU A 8 -53.66 -32.88 13.69
CA LEU A 8 -53.74 -31.47 13.34
C LEU A 8 -54.97 -31.08 12.52
N PHE A 9 -55.64 -30.01 12.94
CA PHE A 9 -56.30 -29.10 12.01
C PHE A 9 -56.24 -27.65 12.54
N PHE A 10 -55.71 -26.77 11.68
CA PHE A 10 -55.85 -25.31 11.69
C PHE A 10 -55.39 -24.51 12.93
N VAL A 11 -54.20 -23.89 12.82
CA VAL A 11 -53.96 -22.57 13.43
C VAL A 11 -53.16 -21.70 12.45
N VAL A 12 -53.90 -20.79 11.81
CA VAL A 12 -53.57 -19.36 11.63
C VAL A 12 -52.39 -18.96 10.73
N LEU A 13 -52.81 -18.43 9.58
CA LEU A 13 -52.23 -17.35 8.77
C LEU A 13 -51.39 -16.32 9.57
N ALA A 14 -50.32 -15.83 8.93
CA ALA A 14 -49.49 -14.66 9.28
C ALA A 14 -48.17 -14.96 10.02
N CYS A 15 -47.13 -15.27 9.25
CA CYS A 15 -45.75 -14.82 9.50
C CYS A 15 -44.89 -15.07 8.26
N THR A 16 -45.19 -14.38 7.15
CA THR A 16 -44.18 -14.16 6.09
C THR A 16 -43.24 -13.04 6.54
N SER A 17 -42.52 -13.28 7.63
CA SER A 17 -41.43 -12.45 8.12
C SER A 17 -40.10 -13.15 7.83
N HIS A 18 -39.95 -13.69 6.62
CA HIS A 18 -38.61 -14.03 6.11
C HIS A 18 -38.08 -12.77 5.46
N THR A 19 -37.55 -11.93 6.35
CA THR A 19 -36.51 -10.93 6.12
C THR A 19 -36.12 -10.80 4.66
N LEU A 20 -36.74 -9.80 4.01
CA LEU A 20 -36.13 -9.13 2.87
C LEU A 20 -34.76 -8.65 3.38
N PHE A 21 -33.70 -9.41 3.14
CA PHE A 21 -32.35 -8.88 3.25
C PHE A 21 -32.26 -7.86 2.10
N ALA A 22 -32.67 -6.63 2.39
CA ALA A 22 -32.27 -5.50 1.58
C ALA A 22 -30.75 -5.46 1.68
N LEU A 23 -30.08 -5.98 0.65
CA LEU A 23 -28.68 -5.72 0.44
C LEU A 23 -28.59 -4.24 0.12
N GLU A 24 -28.56 -3.39 1.14
CA GLU A 24 -28.10 -2.02 1.00
C GLU A 24 -26.61 -2.14 0.65
N ILE A 25 -26.33 -2.28 -0.65
CA ILE A 25 -25.06 -1.86 -1.20
C ILE A 25 -25.02 -0.36 -0.93
N ARG A 26 -24.48 0.02 0.23
CA ARG A 26 -23.86 1.34 0.33
C ARG A 26 -22.80 1.30 -0.75
N ALA A 27 -23.08 1.95 -1.86
CA ALA A 27 -22.04 2.52 -2.67
C ALA A 27 -21.34 3.51 -1.72
N ASN A 28 -20.42 2.99 -0.90
CA ASN A 28 -19.31 3.80 -0.46
C ASN A 28 -18.84 4.43 -1.77
N ASN A 29 -18.91 5.76 -1.86
CA ASN A 29 -18.14 6.46 -2.87
C ASN A 29 -16.73 5.92 -2.71
N ILE A 30 -16.37 4.94 -3.54
CA ILE A 30 -14.98 4.59 -3.78
C ILE A 30 -14.51 5.85 -4.47
N SER A 31 -14.09 6.81 -3.65
CA SER A 31 -13.37 7.97 -4.11
C SER A 31 -12.15 7.35 -4.75
N LEU A 32 -12.15 7.28 -6.07
CA LEU A 32 -11.05 6.74 -6.85
C LEU A 32 -9.95 7.82 -6.84
N ASP A 33 -9.50 8.14 -5.63
CA ASP A 33 -8.44 9.10 -5.30
C ASP A 33 -7.10 8.49 -5.69
N THR A 34 -7.03 8.09 -6.94
CA THR A 34 -5.84 7.55 -7.58
C THR A 34 -5.17 8.69 -8.33
N CYS A 35 -3.85 8.63 -8.41
CA CYS A 35 -3.07 9.61 -9.15
C CYS A 35 -3.38 9.66 -10.65
N LEU A 36 -4.08 8.66 -11.19
CA LEU A 36 -4.48 8.61 -12.60
C LEU A 36 -5.41 9.77 -13.01
N TYR A 37 -6.25 10.26 -12.10
CA TYR A 37 -7.25 11.28 -12.40
C TYR A 37 -7.02 12.60 -11.67
N LYS A 38 -5.96 12.69 -10.87
CA LYS A 38 -5.65 13.81 -9.98
C LYS A 38 -4.19 14.24 -10.13
N PRO A 39 -3.87 15.04 -11.18
CA PRO A 39 -2.49 15.43 -11.47
C PRO A 39 -1.83 16.26 -10.36
N GLU A 40 -2.63 16.97 -9.55
CA GLU A 40 -2.16 17.66 -8.36
C GLU A 40 -1.63 16.71 -7.28
N ILE A 41 -2.36 15.60 -7.03
CA ILE A 41 -1.96 14.56 -6.09
C ILE A 41 -0.72 13.82 -6.62
N GLN A 42 -0.68 13.50 -7.92
CA GLN A 42 0.52 12.92 -8.54
C GLN A 42 1.75 13.81 -8.33
N LYS A 43 1.62 15.12 -8.56
CA LYS A 43 2.74 16.05 -8.41
C LYS A 43 3.20 16.14 -6.95
N GLU A 44 2.27 16.13 -6.00
CA GLU A 44 2.57 16.12 -4.57
C GLU A 44 3.36 14.87 -4.19
N HIS A 45 2.91 13.68 -4.56
CA HIS A 45 3.62 12.45 -4.24
C HIS A 45 4.94 12.28 -4.97
N SER A 46 5.06 12.72 -6.23
CA SER A 46 6.37 12.78 -6.88
C SER A 46 7.34 13.66 -6.09
N THR A 47 6.89 14.81 -5.58
CA THR A 47 7.72 15.70 -4.75
C THR A 47 8.07 15.04 -3.42
N GLU A 48 7.10 14.36 -2.79
CA GLU A 48 7.29 13.63 -1.54
C GLU A 48 8.30 12.50 -1.69
N LEU A 49 8.23 11.69 -2.76
CA LEU A 49 9.19 10.62 -3.04
C LEU A 49 10.63 11.16 -3.13
N GLN A 50 10.83 12.29 -3.81
CA GLN A 50 12.16 12.91 -3.89
C GLN A 50 12.64 13.43 -2.53
N ALA A 51 11.73 13.90 -1.68
CA ALA A 51 12.07 14.31 -0.32
C ALA A 51 12.44 13.09 0.56
N ILE A 52 11.70 11.99 0.45
CA ILE A 52 11.94 10.75 1.18
C ILE A 52 13.32 10.19 0.83
N VAL A 53 13.63 10.02 -0.46
CA VAL A 53 14.93 9.44 -0.89
C VAL A 53 16.08 10.39 -0.53
N ARG A 54 15.91 11.70 -0.65
CA ARG A 54 16.93 12.65 -0.21
C ARG A 54 17.23 12.52 1.29
N ALA A 55 16.19 12.52 2.13
CA ALA A 55 16.36 12.37 3.57
C ALA A 55 17.01 11.03 3.95
N GLU A 56 16.66 9.97 3.23
CA GLU A 56 17.26 8.64 3.41
C GLU A 56 18.75 8.61 3.06
N GLN A 57 19.15 9.23 1.93
CA GLN A 57 20.55 9.34 1.54
C GLN A 57 21.35 10.25 2.48
N GLU A 58 20.78 11.40 2.89
CA GLU A 58 21.39 12.30 3.89
C GLU A 58 21.60 11.60 5.23
N GLU A 59 20.64 10.80 5.69
CA GLU A 59 20.76 10.05 6.94
C GLU A 59 21.90 9.02 6.87
N ARG A 60 22.24 8.50 5.69
CA ARG A 60 23.35 7.58 5.48
C ARG A 60 24.70 8.26 5.27
N GLU A 61 24.78 9.59 5.31
CA GLU A 61 26.08 10.25 5.35
C GLU A 61 26.89 9.78 6.56
N ASN A 62 28.19 9.53 6.35
CA ASN A 62 29.09 9.02 7.39
C ASN A 62 28.63 7.70 8.03
N PHE A 63 27.95 6.84 7.25
CA PHE A 63 27.41 5.55 7.68
C PHE A 63 28.39 4.73 8.54
N GLU A 64 29.65 4.63 8.14
CA GLU A 64 30.73 3.90 8.85
C GLU A 64 31.02 4.40 10.28
N ARG A 65 30.54 5.60 10.62
CA ARG A 65 30.74 6.24 11.94
C ARG A 65 29.51 6.19 12.84
N LYS A 66 28.40 5.58 12.38
CA LYS A 66 27.18 5.46 13.18
C LYS A 66 27.39 4.52 14.35
N THR A 67 26.89 4.94 15.50
CA THR A 67 26.73 4.08 16.68
C THR A 67 25.62 3.06 16.45
N GLU A 68 25.58 2.02 17.28
CA GLU A 68 24.52 1.01 17.26
C GLU A 68 23.12 1.64 17.44
N VAL A 69 22.98 2.61 18.35
CA VAL A 69 21.72 3.33 18.57
C VAL A 69 21.30 4.14 17.33
N GLU A 70 22.24 4.82 16.68
CA GLU A 70 21.95 5.54 15.43
C GLU A 70 21.57 4.59 14.29
N PHE A 71 22.13 3.37 14.29
CA PHE A 71 21.79 2.35 13.32
C PHE A 71 20.38 1.78 13.55
N GLU A 72 19.97 1.55 14.81
CA GLU A 72 18.59 1.15 15.15
C GLU A 72 17.57 2.20 14.70
N VAL A 73 17.87 3.48 14.91
CA VAL A 73 17.04 4.60 14.43
C VAL A 73 16.93 4.61 12.91
N LEU A 74 18.05 4.40 12.21
CA LEU A 74 18.07 4.32 10.74
C LEU A 74 17.17 3.18 10.23
N LEU A 75 17.22 2.00 10.84
CA LEU A 75 16.37 0.86 10.46
C LEU A 75 14.88 1.13 10.70
N GLN A 76 14.55 1.83 11.79
CA GLN A 76 13.18 2.26 12.07
C GLN A 76 12.68 3.23 10.99
N HIS A 77 13.47 4.24 10.63
CA HIS A 77 13.11 5.16 9.57
C HIS A 77 13.03 4.47 8.19
N ASP A 78 13.88 3.48 7.91
CA ASP A 78 13.81 2.68 6.70
C ASP A 78 12.47 1.93 6.56
N LEU A 79 11.96 1.38 7.66
CA LEU A 79 10.63 0.78 7.70
C LEU A 79 9.53 1.81 7.40
N GLU A 80 9.56 2.97 8.06
CA GLU A 80 8.57 4.03 7.89
C GLU A 80 8.53 4.56 6.45
N ARG A 81 9.71 4.77 5.85
CA ARG A 81 9.83 5.20 4.45
C ARG A 81 9.27 4.15 3.50
N ARG A 82 9.58 2.86 3.69
CA ARG A 82 8.99 1.78 2.87
C ARG A 82 7.48 1.72 2.98
N GLN A 83 6.93 1.85 4.18
CA GLN A 83 5.47 1.89 4.40
C GLN A 83 4.84 3.06 3.65
N ARG A 84 5.45 4.25 3.72
CA ARG A 84 4.93 5.43 3.03
C ARG A 84 4.98 5.29 1.50
N ILE A 85 6.10 4.80 0.97
CA ILE A 85 6.25 4.54 -0.48
C ILE A 85 5.25 3.47 -0.95
N GLY A 86 5.02 2.43 -0.14
CA GLY A 86 4.00 1.42 -0.42
C GLY A 86 2.59 1.99 -0.54
N ALA A 87 2.23 2.97 0.31
CA ALA A 87 0.96 3.68 0.22
C ALA A 87 0.87 4.52 -1.07
N ILE A 88 1.91 5.31 -1.39
CA ILE A 88 2.00 6.10 -2.64
C ILE A 88 1.88 5.19 -3.87
N PHE A 89 2.50 4.01 -3.83
CA PHE A 89 2.37 3.01 -4.89
C PHE A 89 0.93 2.47 -5.01
N ALA A 90 0.28 2.16 -3.88
CA ALA A 90 -1.11 1.67 -3.86
C ALA A 90 -2.11 2.70 -4.41
N GLU A 91 -1.79 4.00 -4.30
CA GLU A 91 -2.56 5.11 -4.89
C GLU A 91 -2.29 5.29 -6.40
N GLY A 92 -1.35 4.54 -6.97
CA GLY A 92 -0.99 4.56 -8.40
C GLY A 92 -0.07 5.72 -8.79
N CYS A 93 0.73 6.22 -7.84
CA CYS A 93 1.47 7.48 -8.00
C CYS A 93 2.95 7.34 -8.40
N LEU A 94 3.44 6.12 -8.66
CA LEU A 94 4.73 5.91 -9.32
C LEU A 94 4.53 5.96 -10.84
N GLN A 95 4.84 7.09 -11.49
CA GLN A 95 4.58 7.28 -12.93
C GLN A 95 5.81 7.62 -13.75
N SER A 96 6.71 8.46 -13.24
CA SER A 96 7.92 8.90 -13.92
C SER A 96 9.13 8.02 -13.62
N ALA A 97 10.17 8.09 -14.45
CA ALA A 97 11.42 7.39 -14.20
C ALA A 97 12.01 7.73 -12.82
N SER A 98 11.95 9.01 -12.42
CA SER A 98 12.42 9.49 -11.12
C SER A 98 11.58 8.99 -9.93
N ASP A 99 10.28 8.76 -10.11
CA ASP A 99 9.45 8.18 -9.04
C ASP A 99 9.88 6.73 -8.76
N PHE A 100 10.07 5.94 -9.83
CA PHE A 100 10.52 4.56 -9.72
C PHE A 100 11.95 4.44 -9.18
N ALA A 101 12.87 5.31 -9.63
CA ALA A 101 14.25 5.35 -9.13
C ALA A 101 14.28 5.69 -7.62
N ALA A 102 13.52 6.70 -7.18
CA ALA A 102 13.44 7.06 -5.77
C ALA A 102 12.87 5.91 -4.91
N ALA A 103 11.81 5.26 -5.40
CA ALA A 103 11.21 4.13 -4.71
C ALA A 103 12.18 2.93 -4.58
N ALA A 104 12.93 2.64 -5.65
CA ALA A 104 13.90 1.55 -5.68
C ALA A 104 15.04 1.76 -4.67
N LEU A 105 15.60 2.98 -4.60
CA LEU A 105 16.68 3.34 -3.67
C LEU A 105 16.31 3.13 -2.20
N VAL A 106 15.04 3.33 -1.83
CA VAL A 106 14.59 3.05 -0.47
C VAL A 106 14.34 1.55 -0.25
N TYR A 107 13.75 0.87 -1.23
CA TYR A 107 13.39 -0.55 -1.09
C TYR A 107 14.59 -1.51 -1.12
N GLN A 108 15.71 -1.13 -1.72
CA GLN A 108 16.95 -1.94 -1.64
C GLN A 108 17.49 -2.06 -0.21
N HIS A 109 17.01 -1.24 0.73
CA HIS A 109 17.34 -1.31 2.15
C HIS A 109 16.26 -2.04 2.97
N GLY A 110 15.47 -2.89 2.30
CA GLY A 110 14.51 -3.78 2.94
C GLY A 110 15.15 -4.87 3.80
N ASP A 111 14.30 -5.56 4.55
CA ASP A 111 14.64 -6.62 5.51
C ASP A 111 14.12 -8.02 5.11
N ILE A 112 13.43 -8.14 3.96
CA ILE A 112 12.94 -9.42 3.42
C ILE A 112 13.23 -9.52 1.91
N PRO A 113 13.35 -10.75 1.34
CA PRO A 113 13.64 -10.97 -0.08
C PRO A 113 12.75 -10.19 -1.06
N ASP A 114 11.45 -10.09 -0.76
CA ASP A 114 10.46 -9.40 -1.59
C ASP A 114 10.77 -7.90 -1.74
N HIS A 115 11.36 -7.26 -0.73
CA HIS A 115 11.73 -5.85 -0.83
C HIS A 115 12.85 -5.62 -1.86
N TYR A 116 13.87 -6.48 -1.86
CA TYR A 116 14.95 -6.41 -2.85
C TYR A 116 14.44 -6.71 -4.26
N TYR A 117 13.54 -7.69 -4.39
CA TYR A 117 12.93 -7.99 -5.69
C TYR A 117 12.07 -6.82 -6.19
N GLN A 118 11.32 -6.16 -5.29
CA GLN A 118 10.55 -4.98 -5.63
C GLN A 118 11.45 -3.80 -6.05
N ALA A 119 12.59 -3.60 -5.38
CA ALA A 119 13.59 -2.62 -5.79
C ALA A 119 14.09 -2.90 -7.21
N PHE A 120 14.48 -4.14 -7.52
CA PHE A 120 14.87 -4.55 -8.86
C PHE A 120 13.79 -4.23 -9.92
N LEU A 121 12.53 -4.55 -9.65
CA LEU A 121 11.43 -4.27 -10.58
C LEU A 121 11.27 -2.76 -10.83
N TRP A 122 11.41 -1.93 -9.80
CA TRP A 122 11.31 -0.49 -9.94
C TRP A 122 12.53 0.13 -10.61
N THR A 123 13.75 -0.33 -10.32
CA THR A 123 14.97 0.03 -11.05
C THR A 123 14.81 -0.26 -12.55
N LYS A 124 14.37 -1.47 -12.90
CA LYS A 124 14.09 -1.85 -14.30
C LYS A 124 13.08 -0.91 -14.94
N ARG A 125 12.01 -0.57 -14.22
CA ARG A 125 10.98 0.34 -14.73
C ARG A 125 11.50 1.76 -14.94
N ALA A 126 12.36 2.27 -14.06
CA ALA A 126 13.02 3.57 -14.22
C ALA A 126 13.88 3.60 -15.49
N VAL A 127 14.68 2.53 -15.73
CA VAL A 127 15.48 2.38 -16.96
C VAL A 127 14.60 2.35 -18.21
N GLU A 128 13.50 1.58 -18.22
CA GLU A 128 12.55 1.52 -19.33
C GLU A 128 11.93 2.89 -19.65
N LEU A 129 11.79 3.76 -18.65
CA LEU A 129 11.28 5.13 -18.77
C LEU A 129 12.38 6.16 -19.11
N GLY A 130 13.63 5.73 -19.25
CA GLY A 130 14.74 6.55 -19.75
C GLY A 130 15.79 6.94 -18.70
N ASP A 131 15.66 6.51 -17.44
CA ASP A 131 16.70 6.76 -16.43
C ASP A 131 17.81 5.71 -16.50
N ILE A 132 18.76 5.93 -17.42
CA ILE A 132 19.90 5.03 -17.63
C ILE A 132 20.89 5.00 -16.46
N THR A 133 20.80 5.94 -15.51
CA THR A 133 21.68 5.97 -14.33
C THR A 133 21.39 4.80 -13.39
N GLN A 134 20.22 4.20 -13.52
CA GLN A 134 19.74 3.07 -12.73
C GLN A 134 20.26 1.71 -13.24
N ASN A 135 21.02 1.65 -14.35
CA ASN A 135 21.56 0.40 -14.90
C ASN A 135 22.62 -0.28 -14.03
N THR A 136 23.07 0.38 -12.96
CA THR A 136 24.15 -0.10 -12.09
C THR A 136 23.71 -0.37 -10.66
N LEU A 137 22.42 -0.17 -10.35
CA LEU A 137 21.81 -0.49 -9.06
C LEU A 137 21.47 -1.97 -8.95
#